data_AF-A0AB74U2F4-F1
#
_entry.id   AF-A0AB74U2F4-F1
#
_cell.length_a   1.000
_cell.length_b   1.000
_cell.length_c   1.000
_cell.angle_alpha   90.00
_cell.angle_beta   90.00
_cell.angle_gamma   90.00
#
_symmetry.space_group_name_H-M   'P 1'
#
loop_
_entity.id
_entity.type
_entity.pdbx_description
1 polymer ?
#
loop_
_entity_poly.entity_id
_entity_poly.type
_entity_poly.pdbx_seq_one_letter_code
_entity_poly.pdbx_strand_id
1 'polypeptide(L)'
;MRRTDTQAARAALIGANPQFRLYLDHRRRYREELTPELLPDGTHDEQDAADFIRHACGIKSRRELDTNHDARLMLDRIVADYQRWARRQARGK
;
A
#
# COMPACT_ATOMS: atom_id res chain seq x y z
N MET A 1 -6.23 15.07 18.00
CA MET A 1 -5.97 14.15 16.87
C MET A 1 -4.72 13.34 17.19
N ARG A 2 -4.83 12.02 17.37
CA ARG A 2 -3.65 11.16 17.59
C ARG A 2 -2.79 11.23 16.32
N ARG A 3 -1.67 11.97 16.36
CA ARG A 3 -0.63 11.82 15.35
C ARG A 3 -0.16 10.38 15.46
N THR A 4 -0.25 9.60 14.40
CA THR A 4 0.55 8.40 14.26
C THR A 4 2.00 8.86 14.15
N ASP A 5 2.64 9.07 15.30
CA ASP A 5 3.97 9.66 15.39
C ASP A 5 5.04 8.76 14.75
N THR A 6 4.70 7.49 14.54
CA THR A 6 5.55 6.48 13.93
C THR A 6 5.12 6.10 12.52
N GLN A 7 6.12 5.88 11.67
CA GLN A 7 5.95 5.38 10.31
C GLN A 7 5.39 3.95 10.32
N ALA A 8 5.72 3.16 11.34
CA ALA A 8 5.11 1.85 11.55
C ALA A 8 3.59 1.93 11.72
N ALA A 9 3.09 2.89 12.52
CA ALA A 9 1.66 3.07 12.73
C ALA A 9 0.97 3.61 11.46
N ARG A 10 1.62 4.52 10.74
CA ARG A 10 1.13 5.01 9.44
C ARG A 10 0.99 3.89 8.42
N ALA A 11 1.99 3.01 8.30
CA ALA A 11 1.94 1.85 7.41
C ALA A 11 0.79 0.90 7.78
N ALA A 12 0.57 0.66 9.07
CA ALA A 12 -0.56 -0.16 9.53
C ALA A 12 -1.91 0.45 9.15
N LEU A 13 -2.11 1.76 9.34
CA LEU A 13 -3.34 2.44 8.95
C LEU A 13 -3.61 2.36 7.44
N ILE A 14 -2.56 2.45 6.63
CA ILE A 14 -2.69 2.37 5.17
C ILE A 14 -3.04 0.94 4.74
N GLY A 15 -2.39 -0.08 5.31
CA GLY A 15 -2.72 -1.48 5.01
C GLY A 15 -4.15 -1.87 5.43
N ALA A 16 -4.65 -1.27 6.51
CA ALA A 16 -6.04 -1.44 6.95
C ALA A 16 -7.06 -0.78 6.01
N ASN A 17 -6.64 0.13 5.12
CA ASN A 17 -7.55 0.85 4.25
C ASN A 17 -7.99 -0.01 3.03
N PRO A 18 -9.29 -0.26 2.84
CA PRO A 18 -9.78 -1.06 1.70
C PRO A 18 -9.42 -0.45 0.34
N GLN A 19 -9.32 0.88 0.23
CA GLN A 19 -8.88 1.54 -1.01
C GLN A 19 -7.43 1.20 -1.37
N PHE A 20 -6.58 0.99 -0.37
CA PHE A 20 -5.20 0.59 -0.61
C PHE A 20 -5.13 -0.86 -1.10
N ARG A 21 -6.00 -1.74 -0.61
CA ARG A 21 -6.11 -3.13 -1.08
C ARG A 21 -6.52 -3.18 -2.56
N LEU A 22 -7.50 -2.37 -2.95
CA LEU A 22 -7.89 -2.21 -4.36
C LEU A 22 -6.73 -1.71 -5.22
N TYR A 23 -5.93 -0.76 -4.73
CA TYR A 23 -4.74 -0.32 -5.44
C TYR A 23 -3.75 -1.47 -5.70
N LEU A 24 -3.57 -2.39 -4.74
CA LEU A 24 -2.72 -3.57 -4.92
C LEU A 24 -3.28 -4.53 -5.99
N ASP A 25 -4.59 -4.76 -5.99
CA ASP A 25 -5.26 -5.54 -7.05
C ASP A 25 -4.97 -4.93 -8.43
N HIS A 26 -5.24 -3.63 -8.59
CA HIS A 26 -4.99 -2.92 -9.85
C HIS A 26 -3.51 -2.95 -10.27
N ARG A 27 -2.59 -2.78 -9.32
CA ARG A 27 -1.16 -2.84 -9.59
C ARG A 27 -0.73 -4.24 -10.03
N ARG A 28 -1.24 -5.28 -9.39
CA ARG A 28 -0.97 -6.67 -9.75
C ARG A 28 -1.55 -7.00 -11.13
N ARG A 29 -2.78 -6.55 -11.44
CA ARG A 29 -3.36 -6.66 -12.78
C ARG A 29 -2.46 -6.03 -13.83
N TYR A 30 -2.00 -4.81 -13.59
CA TYR A 30 -1.14 -4.10 -14.54
C TYR A 30 0.21 -4.80 -14.74
N ARG A 31 0.80 -5.34 -13.67
CA ARG A 31 2.11 -6.01 -13.75
C ARG A 31 2.05 -7.38 -14.41
N GLU A 32 1.00 -8.14 -14.14
CA GLU A 32 0.81 -9.51 -14.63
C GLU A 32 -0.08 -9.55 -15.89
N GLU A 33 -0.46 -8.39 -16.43
CA GLU A 33 -1.37 -8.22 -17.58
C GLU A 33 -2.71 -8.97 -17.43
N LEU A 34 -3.21 -9.06 -16.18
CA LEU A 34 -4.43 -9.79 -15.85
C LEU A 34 -5.68 -8.94 -16.07
N THR A 35 -6.75 -9.59 -16.52
CA THR A 35 -8.07 -8.98 -16.62
C THR A 35 -8.79 -8.96 -15.26
N PRO A 36 -9.79 -8.08 -15.06
CA PRO A 36 -10.61 -8.04 -13.84
C PRO A 36 -11.31 -9.37 -13.53
N GLU A 37 -11.51 -10.21 -14.54
CA GLU A 37 -12.10 -11.55 -14.42
C GLU A 37 -11.15 -12.54 -13.76
N LEU A 38 -9.85 -12.43 -14.01
CA LEU A 38 -8.82 -13.31 -13.47
C LEU A 38 -8.36 -12.91 -12.07
N LEU A 39 -8.39 -11.62 -11.77
CA LEU A 39 -8.09 -11.10 -10.44
C LEU A 39 -9.20 -10.13 -10.05
N PRO A 40 -10.25 -10.55 -9.33
CA PRO A 40 -11.32 -9.67 -8.90
C PRO A 40 -10.86 -8.65 -7.84
N ASP A 41 -11.60 -7.55 -7.71
CA ASP A 41 -11.35 -6.53 -6.71
C ASP A 41 -11.59 -7.09 -5.30
N GLY A 42 -10.67 -6.83 -4.36
CA GLY A 42 -10.74 -7.35 -3.00
C GLY A 42 -10.08 -8.71 -2.82
N THR A 43 -9.15 -9.09 -3.70
CA THR A 43 -8.36 -10.31 -3.52
C THR A 43 -7.31 -10.15 -2.41
N HIS A 44 -6.79 -8.94 -2.21
CA HIS A 44 -5.80 -8.69 -1.15
C HIS A 44 -6.46 -8.34 0.18
N ASP A 45 -5.99 -8.96 1.27
CA ASP A 45 -6.41 -8.66 2.63
C ASP A 45 -5.50 -7.62 3.32
N GLU A 46 -5.70 -7.40 4.63
CA GLU A 46 -4.81 -6.52 5.41
C GLU A 46 -3.39 -7.08 5.52
N GLN A 47 -3.26 -8.40 5.65
CA GLN A 47 -1.96 -9.06 5.82
C GLN A 47 -1.14 -8.92 4.55
N ASP A 48 -1.75 -9.16 3.39
CA ASP A 48 -1.15 -8.94 2.08
C ASP A 48 -0.66 -7.51 1.90
N ALA A 49 -1.47 -6.52 2.30
CA ALA A 49 -1.05 -5.12 2.25
C ALA A 49 0.16 -4.85 3.15
N ALA A 50 0.19 -5.44 4.35
CA ALA A 50 1.32 -5.32 5.26
C ALA A 50 2.56 -6.05 4.76
N ASP A 51 2.42 -7.22 4.12
CA ASP A 51 3.53 -7.97 3.50
C ASP A 51 4.07 -7.22 2.27
N PHE A 52 3.20 -6.66 1.45
CA PHE A 52 3.59 -5.81 0.33
C PHE A 52 4.44 -4.62 0.79
N ILE A 53 4.00 -3.89 1.83
CA ILE A 53 4.77 -2.75 2.37
C ILE A 53 6.14 -3.22 2.88
N ARG A 54 6.18 -4.32 3.64
CA ARG A 54 7.43 -4.90 4.17
C ARG A 54 8.39 -5.26 3.05
N HIS A 55 7.91 -6.03 2.07
CA HIS A 55 8.70 -6.48 0.93
C HIS A 55 9.19 -5.29 0.08
N ALA A 56 8.32 -4.34 -0.24
CA ALA A 56 8.67 -3.18 -1.04
C ALA A 56 9.66 -2.25 -0.33
N CYS A 57 9.56 -2.11 0.99
CA CYS A 57 10.50 -1.32 1.79
C CYS A 57 11.78 -2.08 2.17
N GLY A 58 11.89 -3.38 1.85
CA GLY A 58 13.06 -4.20 2.19
C GLY A 58 13.23 -4.49 3.69
N ILE A 59 12.15 -4.47 4.46
CA ILE A 59 12.15 -4.65 5.92
C ILE A 59 11.43 -5.93 6.33
N LYS A 60 11.79 -6.50 7.47
CA LYS A 60 11.11 -7.69 8.03
C LYS A 60 9.98 -7.28 8.98
N SER A 61 10.13 -6.14 9.66
CA SER A 61 9.18 -5.62 10.63
C SER A 61 8.83 -4.17 10.39
N ARG A 62 7.55 -3.82 10.56
CA ARG A 62 7.05 -2.43 10.43
C ARG A 62 7.79 -1.45 11.34
N ARG A 63 8.29 -1.90 12.50
CA ARG A 63 9.09 -1.07 13.42
C ARG A 63 10.37 -0.54 12.78
N GLU A 64 10.92 -1.24 11.80
CA GLU A 64 12.13 -0.80 11.09
C GLU A 64 11.86 0.45 10.26
N LEU A 65 10.60 0.75 9.91
CA LEU A 65 10.23 2.03 9.30
C LEU A 65 10.55 3.22 10.21
N ASP A 66 10.72 3.03 11.53
CA ASP A 66 11.03 4.12 12.44
C ASP A 66 12.54 4.34 12.62
N THR A 67 13.38 3.44 12.11
CA THR A 67 14.84 3.54 12.25
C THR A 67 15.55 3.58 10.90
N ASN A 68 14.94 3.03 9.85
CA ASN A 68 15.51 2.95 8.51
C ASN A 68 14.99 4.08 7.61
N HIS A 69 15.88 5.00 7.25
CA HIS A 69 15.52 6.15 6.42
C HIS A 69 15.10 5.75 4.98
N ASP A 70 15.81 4.81 4.35
CA ASP A 70 15.47 4.31 3.01
C ASP A 70 14.09 3.66 2.97
N ALA A 71 13.77 2.85 3.99
CA ALA A 71 12.46 2.24 4.12
C ALA A 71 11.34 3.29 4.25
N ARG A 72 11.59 4.40 4.96
CA ARG A 72 10.64 5.53 5.05
C ARG A 72 10.42 6.20 3.71
N LEU A 73 11.49 6.52 2.99
CA LEU A 73 11.42 7.12 1.67
C LEU A 73 10.63 6.22 0.70
N MET A 74 10.84 4.91 0.80
CA MET A 74 10.11 3.94 -0.01
C MET A 74 8.62 3.89 0.35
N LEU A 75 8.29 3.90 1.65
CA LEU A 75 6.90 4.02 2.10
C LEU A 75 6.26 5.30 1.54
N ASP A 76 6.91 6.45 1.64
CA ASP A 76 6.38 7.71 1.12
C ASP A 76 6.13 7.67 -0.39
N ARG A 77 7.01 7.03 -1.17
CA ARG A 77 6.79 6.78 -2.61
C ARG A 77 5.54 5.94 -2.85
N ILE A 78 5.39 4.82 -2.13
CA ILE A 78 4.21 3.94 -2.24
C ILE A 78 2.94 4.72 -1.91
N VAL A 79 2.96 5.54 -0.85
CA VAL A 79 1.80 6.36 -0.47
C VAL A 79 1.48 7.40 -1.54
N ALA A 80 2.48 8.07 -2.11
CA ALA A 80 2.29 9.06 -3.16
C ALA A 80 1.68 8.43 -4.44
N ASP A 81 2.15 7.25 -4.83
CA ASP A 81 1.60 6.49 -5.97
C ASP A 81 0.16 6.05 -5.71
N TYR A 82 -0.12 5.52 -4.53
CA TYR A 82 -1.48 5.19 -4.10
C TYR A 82 -2.39 6.43 -4.16
N GLN A 83 -1.97 7.57 -3.59
CA GLN A 83 -2.77 8.79 -3.62
C GLN A 83 -3.01 9.29 -5.04
N ARG A 84 -2.02 9.18 -5.93
CA ARG A 84 -2.16 9.54 -7.34
C ARG A 84 -3.16 8.63 -8.05
N TRP A 85 -3.11 7.32 -7.81
CA TRP A 85 -4.07 6.36 -8.33
C TRP A 85 -5.48 6.62 -7.77
N ALA A 86 -5.61 6.81 -6.45
CA ALA A 86 -6.89 7.07 -5.79
C ALA A 86 -7.56 8.34 -6.33
N ARG A 87 -6.78 9.40 -6.60
CA ARG A 87 -7.28 10.62 -7.26
C ARG A 87 -7.76 10.38 -8.69
N ARG A 88 -7.13 9.47 -9.45
CA ARG A 88 -7.60 9.09 -10.79
C ARG A 88 -8.90 8.30 -10.70
N GLN A 89 -8.99 7.33 -9.79
CA GLN A 89 -10.23 6.58 -9.55
C GLN A 89 -11.39 7.50 -9.12
N ALA A 90 -11.11 8.49 -8.28
CA ALA A 90 -12.11 9.47 -7.85
C ALA A 90 -12.57 10.43 -8.95
N ARG A 91 -11.78 10.63 -10.01
CA ARG A 91 -12.14 11.47 -11.18
C ARG A 91 -12.84 10.68 -12.30
N GLY A 92 -12.64 9.36 -12.35
CA GLY A 92 -13.29 8.48 -13.31
C GLY A 92 -14.64 7.93 -12.85
N LYS A 93 -15.14 8.38 -11.70
CA LYS A 93 -16.45 8.08 -11.15
C LYS A 93 -17.32 9.34 -11.24
#